data_AF-A0A5B6TBY1-F1
#
_entry.id   AF-A0A5B6TBY1-F1
#
_cell.length_a   1.000
_cell.length_b   1.000
_cell.length_c   1.000
_cell.angle_alpha   90.00
_cell.angle_beta   90.00
_cell.angle_gamma   90.00
#
_symmetry.space_group_name_H-M   'P 1'
#
loop_
_entity.id
_entity.type
_entity.pdbx_description
1 polymer ?
#
loop_
_entity_poly.entity_id
_entity_poly.type
_entity_poly.pdbx_seq_one_letter_code
_entity_poly.pdbx_strand_id
1 'polypeptide(L)'
;MQVTEKLTTYYHHYQELKEKGGPEENTELFEEVIHLEEEIMAAYGLPPSHTHLQILWQFTEKAPLSEEVIQGTQEKLETAATEHLMAPVKTNLEVLQEAKSEKMSAFNVLPEIGQPTHDYPIFLFEEMLLKDKASPEAVLQEMESVKELDCYGEVATLLYYHRKTFRRTKIYKALKPHLQFLDTYLQQLKALGESAEHSIFVSSLAKEAQQLSQPTTLPEDKIISLIGVDPATYRPESILLTDIFEMEEIVYDVDTAITVTGKLNKGDSSKDVSLGFDLGELCSLLSQYQEQGQQILAFFHKTPDLNLPDSPIVINLKDCTGSTFLAEQHYFRVYKPLVLGEDGTHQMIQEEFYLVEEILEKDTFDAEQLKSTSESLNGLLQHLKGSYQEYVAYLQEGETEKKARQKTGLDHPTTFELARQLYNYEKHGGKASFD
;
A
#
# COMPACT_ATOMS: atom_id res chain seq x y z
N MET A 1 -24.95 1.84 30.49
CA MET A 1 -24.08 2.97 30.11
C MET A 1 -24.91 3.93 29.27
N GLN A 2 -24.95 5.23 29.62
CA GLN A 2 -25.61 6.22 28.76
C GLN A 2 -24.82 6.36 27.45
N VAL A 3 -25.46 6.67 26.32
CA VAL A 3 -24.77 6.75 25.00
C VAL A 3 -23.62 7.76 25.02
N THR A 4 -23.76 8.86 25.75
CA THR A 4 -22.70 9.85 25.99
C THR A 4 -21.46 9.23 26.66
N GLU A 5 -21.68 8.33 27.63
CA GLU A 5 -20.63 7.60 28.34
C GLU A 5 -19.96 6.57 27.42
N LYS A 6 -20.74 5.92 26.53
CA LYS A 6 -20.20 5.03 25.48
C LYS A 6 -19.32 5.79 24.48
N LEU A 7 -19.76 6.94 23.98
CA LEU A 7 -18.98 7.78 23.07
C LEU A 7 -17.69 8.28 23.71
N THR A 8 -17.75 8.67 24.99
CA THR A 8 -16.56 9.10 25.74
C THR A 8 -15.58 7.95 25.92
N THR A 9 -16.08 6.78 26.30
CA THR A 9 -15.27 5.56 26.45
C THR A 9 -14.64 5.13 25.13
N TYR A 10 -15.44 5.11 24.06
CA TYR A 10 -14.99 4.82 22.69
C TYR A 10 -13.89 5.79 22.25
N TYR A 11 -14.05 7.10 22.48
CA TYR A 11 -13.00 8.08 22.17
C TYR A 11 -11.70 7.77 22.91
N HIS A 12 -11.77 7.52 24.22
CA HIS A 12 -10.57 7.23 25.01
C HIS A 12 -9.91 5.91 24.62
N HIS A 13 -10.68 4.84 24.42
CA HIS A 13 -10.16 3.55 23.98
C HIS A 13 -9.53 3.66 22.58
N TYR A 14 -10.12 4.44 21.69
CA TYR A 14 -9.56 4.67 20.35
C TYR A 14 -8.26 5.49 20.40
N GLN A 15 -8.19 6.55 21.22
CA GLN A 15 -6.93 7.29 21.42
C GLN A 15 -5.86 6.42 22.08
N GLU A 16 -6.22 5.65 23.10
CA GLU A 16 -5.30 4.73 23.79
C GLU A 16 -4.80 3.63 22.85
N LEU A 17 -5.68 3.08 22.01
CA LEU A 17 -5.32 2.12 20.97
C LEU A 17 -4.30 2.73 20.01
N LYS A 18 -4.55 3.97 19.55
CA LYS A 18 -3.62 4.71 18.68
C LYS A 18 -2.28 5.01 19.34
N GLU A 19 -2.27 5.32 20.64
CA GLU A 19 -1.03 5.55 21.41
C GLU A 19 -0.23 4.26 21.63
N LYS A 20 -0.90 3.11 21.74
CA LYS A 20 -0.28 1.81 21.99
C LYS A 20 0.26 1.10 20.75
N GLY A 21 0.16 1.71 19.56
CA GLY A 21 0.64 1.13 18.30
C GLY A 21 -0.49 0.75 17.34
N GLY A 22 -1.69 0.53 17.87
CA GLY A 22 -2.89 0.18 17.11
C GLY A 22 -3.46 -1.20 17.48
N PRO A 23 -4.34 -1.74 16.61
CA PRO A 23 -4.96 -3.06 16.75
C PRO A 23 -4.05 -4.28 16.90
N GLU A 24 -2.85 -4.32 16.27
CA GLU A 24 -1.92 -5.47 16.36
C GLU A 24 -1.15 -5.45 17.68
N GLU A 25 -0.81 -4.28 18.20
CA GLU A 25 -0.11 -4.15 19.48
C GLU A 25 -1.06 -4.28 20.70
N ASN A 26 -2.37 -4.09 20.50
CA ASN A 26 -3.38 -4.30 21.56
C ASN A 26 -4.72 -4.85 21.03
N THR A 27 -4.71 -6.13 20.65
CA THR A 27 -5.89 -6.84 20.12
C THR A 27 -7.07 -6.85 21.09
N GLU A 28 -6.84 -6.97 22.40
CA GLU A 28 -7.92 -6.96 23.40
C GLU A 28 -8.64 -5.60 23.42
N LEU A 29 -7.89 -4.50 23.40
CA LEU A 29 -8.48 -3.14 23.35
C LEU A 29 -9.17 -2.86 22.02
N PHE A 30 -8.67 -3.43 20.91
CA PHE A 30 -9.34 -3.32 19.61
C PHE A 30 -10.68 -4.05 19.57
N GLU A 31 -10.78 -5.26 20.13
CA GLU A 31 -12.06 -5.96 20.28
C GLU A 31 -13.05 -5.16 21.14
N GLU A 32 -12.57 -4.51 22.20
CA GLU A 32 -13.39 -3.60 23.02
C GLU A 32 -13.89 -2.38 22.21
N VAL A 33 -13.05 -1.81 21.34
CA VAL A 33 -13.43 -0.70 20.44
C VAL A 33 -14.52 -1.15 19.47
N ILE A 34 -14.35 -2.30 18.80
CA ILE A 34 -15.38 -2.85 17.89
C ILE A 34 -16.68 -3.10 18.65
N HIS A 35 -16.60 -3.69 19.84
CA HIS A 35 -17.79 -3.92 20.64
C HIS A 35 -18.52 -2.62 21.00
N LEU A 36 -17.76 -1.55 21.30
CA LEU A 36 -18.33 -0.22 21.53
C LEU A 36 -18.97 0.37 20.27
N GLU A 37 -18.38 0.19 19.09
CA GLU A 37 -18.97 0.62 17.82
C GLU A 37 -20.34 -0.04 17.61
N GLU A 38 -20.42 -1.37 17.75
CA GLU A 38 -21.66 -2.13 17.64
C GLU A 38 -22.70 -1.67 18.67
N GLU A 39 -22.28 -1.50 19.92
CA GLU A 39 -23.14 -1.05 21.01
C GLU A 39 -23.70 0.37 20.82
N ILE A 40 -22.89 1.27 20.25
CA ILE A 40 -23.31 2.65 19.95
C ILE A 40 -24.29 2.65 18.79
N MET A 41 -23.97 1.94 17.70
CA MET A 41 -24.87 1.82 16.53
C MET A 41 -26.22 1.21 16.92
N ALA A 42 -26.20 0.12 17.69
CA ALA A 42 -27.40 -0.54 18.20
C ALA A 42 -28.26 0.38 19.07
N ALA A 43 -27.66 1.29 19.84
CA ALA A 43 -28.40 2.25 20.67
C ALA A 43 -29.25 3.24 19.83
N TYR A 44 -28.84 3.50 18.59
CA TYR A 44 -29.55 4.35 17.63
C TYR A 44 -30.42 3.54 16.64
N GLY A 45 -30.43 2.21 16.73
CA GLY A 45 -31.12 1.35 15.77
C GLY A 45 -30.45 1.33 14.39
N LEU A 46 -29.16 1.64 14.34
CA LEU A 46 -28.36 1.62 13.13
C LEU A 46 -27.60 0.29 13.02
N PRO A 47 -27.47 -0.28 11.81
CA PRO A 47 -26.50 -1.35 11.57
C PRO A 47 -25.08 -0.76 11.60
N PRO A 48 -24.06 -1.53 12.02
CA PRO A 48 -22.65 -1.15 11.95
C PRO A 48 -22.12 -1.24 10.51
N SER A 49 -22.81 -0.56 9.59
CA SER A 49 -22.38 -0.41 8.21
C SER A 49 -21.26 0.61 8.12
N HIS A 50 -20.42 0.49 7.10
CA HIS A 50 -19.32 1.42 6.87
C HIS A 50 -19.81 2.88 6.83
N THR A 51 -20.93 3.14 6.16
CA THR A 51 -21.55 4.48 6.08
C THR A 51 -21.88 5.07 7.46
N HIS A 52 -22.37 4.26 8.41
CA HIS A 52 -22.70 4.74 9.75
C HIS A 52 -21.45 4.85 10.65
N LEU A 53 -20.52 3.90 10.55
CA LEU A 53 -19.28 3.89 11.34
C LEU A 53 -18.37 5.08 11.02
N GLN A 54 -18.42 5.61 9.79
CA GLN A 54 -17.71 6.85 9.43
C GLN A 54 -18.03 8.02 10.36
N ILE A 55 -19.24 8.07 10.94
CA ILE A 55 -19.61 9.11 11.92
C ILE A 55 -18.76 9.00 13.18
N LEU A 56 -18.50 7.77 13.66
CA LEU A 56 -17.67 7.49 14.82
C LEU A 56 -16.19 7.70 14.54
N TRP A 57 -15.70 7.29 13.36
CA TRP A 57 -14.29 7.51 12.99
C TRP A 57 -13.97 9.00 12.90
N GLN A 58 -14.82 9.80 12.24
CA GLN A 58 -14.68 11.25 12.20
C GLN A 58 -14.76 11.92 13.59
N PHE A 59 -15.47 11.30 14.53
CA PHE A 59 -15.53 11.78 15.91
C PHE A 59 -14.18 11.59 16.63
N THR A 60 -13.49 10.48 16.40
CA THR A 60 -12.17 10.20 17.01
C THR A 60 -11.03 11.07 16.46
N GLU A 61 -11.16 11.59 15.24
CA GLU A 61 -10.15 12.47 14.63
C GLU A 61 -10.14 13.88 15.23
N LYS A 62 -11.19 14.28 15.94
CA LYS A 62 -11.32 15.62 16.50
C LYS A 62 -10.65 15.71 17.87
N ALA A 63 -9.51 16.41 17.92
CA ALA A 63 -8.87 16.79 19.18
C ALA A 63 -9.05 18.30 19.45
N PRO A 64 -9.41 18.73 20.68
CA PRO A 64 -9.70 17.95 21.89
C PRO A 64 -11.17 17.51 22.03
N LEU A 65 -11.41 16.45 22.82
CA LEU A 65 -12.76 16.02 23.21
C LEU A 65 -13.47 17.12 24.00
N SER A 66 -14.61 17.60 23.48
CA SER A 66 -15.47 18.58 24.14
C SER A 66 -16.92 18.11 24.15
N GLU A 67 -17.72 18.64 25.08
CA GLU A 67 -19.15 18.35 25.18
C GLU A 67 -19.89 18.72 23.88
N GLU A 68 -19.49 19.79 23.21
CA GLU A 68 -20.02 20.21 21.91
C GLU A 68 -19.74 19.18 20.80
N VAL A 69 -18.55 18.57 20.79
CA VAL A 69 -18.18 17.54 19.80
C VAL A 69 -18.97 16.25 20.03
N ILE A 70 -19.19 15.87 21.29
CA ILE A 70 -20.03 14.72 21.65
C ILE A 70 -21.47 14.98 21.21
N GLN A 71 -22.03 16.13 21.57
CA GLN A 71 -23.40 16.50 21.20
C GLN A 71 -23.58 16.54 19.67
N GLY A 72 -22.65 17.16 18.94
CA GLY A 72 -22.70 17.19 17.48
C GLY A 72 -22.58 15.81 16.83
N THR A 73 -21.89 14.86 17.48
CA THR A 73 -21.82 13.47 17.01
C THR A 73 -23.13 12.73 17.29
N GLN A 74 -23.75 12.96 18.44
CA GLN A 74 -25.08 12.43 18.76
C GLN A 74 -26.12 12.94 17.76
N GLU A 75 -26.13 14.24 17.44
CA GLU A 75 -27.04 14.81 16.45
C GLU A 75 -26.86 14.18 15.05
N LYS A 76 -25.62 13.90 14.64
CA LYS A 76 -25.34 13.18 13.39
C LYS A 76 -25.86 11.74 13.42
N LEU A 77 -25.65 11.02 14.53
CA LEU A 77 -26.16 9.66 14.70
C LEU A 77 -27.69 9.63 14.73
N GLU A 78 -28.33 10.59 15.39
CA GLU A 78 -29.79 10.75 15.39
C GLU A 78 -30.34 11.07 13.99
N THR A 79 -29.64 11.91 13.23
CA THR A 79 -30.02 12.23 11.85
C THR A 79 -29.92 10.99 10.97
N ALA A 80 -28.79 10.28 11.02
CA ALA A 80 -28.58 9.03 10.28
C ALA A 80 -29.62 7.96 10.67
N ALA A 81 -29.90 7.82 11.98
CA ALA A 81 -30.93 6.92 12.48
C ALA A 81 -32.32 7.30 11.98
N THR A 82 -32.65 8.59 11.99
CA THR A 82 -33.94 9.06 11.48
C THR A 82 -34.08 8.76 9.99
N GLU A 83 -33.06 9.06 9.19
CA GLU A 83 -33.05 8.75 7.75
C GLU A 83 -33.19 7.25 7.49
N HIS A 84 -32.44 6.42 8.24
CA HIS A 84 -32.46 4.96 8.12
C HIS A 84 -33.81 4.37 8.54
N LEU A 85 -34.36 4.77 9.68
CA LEU A 85 -35.64 4.28 10.20
C LEU A 85 -36.86 4.78 9.41
N MET A 86 -36.73 5.91 8.72
CA MET A 86 -37.77 6.43 7.81
C MET A 86 -37.67 5.84 6.40
N ALA A 87 -36.60 5.11 6.09
CA ALA A 87 -36.46 4.42 4.82
C ALA A 87 -37.52 3.30 4.67
N PRO A 88 -37.93 2.97 3.44
CA PRO A 88 -38.88 1.88 3.22
C PRO A 88 -38.29 0.56 3.73
N VAL A 89 -39.05 -0.16 4.56
CA VAL A 89 -38.66 -1.49 5.06
C VAL A 89 -38.58 -2.45 3.88
N LYS A 90 -37.36 -2.93 3.61
CA LYS A 90 -37.07 -3.93 2.58
C LYS A 90 -36.81 -5.28 3.24
N THR A 91 -37.21 -6.35 2.57
CA THR A 91 -36.81 -7.70 2.95
C THR A 91 -35.33 -7.93 2.60
N ASN A 92 -34.65 -8.85 3.28
CA ASN A 92 -33.25 -9.19 2.96
C ASN A 92 -33.06 -9.56 1.48
N LEU A 93 -34.06 -10.21 0.87
CA LEU A 93 -34.04 -10.54 -0.54
C LEU A 93 -34.09 -9.29 -1.44
N GLU A 94 -34.96 -8.33 -1.13
CA GLU A 94 -35.05 -7.05 -1.85
C GLU A 94 -33.76 -6.24 -1.70
N VAL A 95 -33.17 -6.21 -0.49
CA VAL A 95 -31.87 -5.56 -0.24
C VAL A 95 -30.78 -6.19 -1.11
N LEU A 96 -30.70 -7.53 -1.20
CA LEU A 96 -29.71 -8.20 -2.06
C LEU A 96 -29.98 -7.96 -3.56
N GLN A 97 -31.24 -7.90 -3.98
CA GLN A 97 -31.61 -7.61 -5.37
C GLN A 97 -31.21 -6.19 -5.77
N GLU A 98 -31.49 -5.22 -4.91
CA GLU A 98 -31.10 -3.82 -5.10
C GLU A 98 -29.57 -3.67 -5.07
N ALA A 99 -28.92 -4.25 -4.07
CA ALA A 99 -27.46 -4.25 -3.94
C ALA A 99 -26.76 -4.83 -5.16
N LYS A 100 -27.33 -5.88 -5.76
CA LYS A 100 -26.87 -6.44 -7.03
C LYS A 100 -27.05 -5.46 -8.20
N SER A 101 -28.20 -4.79 -8.28
CA SER A 101 -28.49 -3.84 -9.37
C SER A 101 -27.65 -2.56 -9.29
N GLU A 102 -27.35 -2.10 -8.07
CA GLU A 102 -26.61 -0.86 -7.80
C GLU A 102 -25.12 -1.11 -7.53
N LYS A 103 -24.69 -2.39 -7.46
CA LYS A 103 -23.32 -2.82 -7.13
C LYS A 103 -22.83 -2.23 -5.80
N MET A 104 -23.68 -2.33 -4.79
CA MET A 104 -23.39 -1.83 -3.45
C MET A 104 -22.28 -2.64 -2.77
N SER A 105 -21.63 -2.00 -1.79
CA SER A 105 -20.57 -2.57 -0.96
C SER A 105 -21.05 -3.71 -0.06
N ALA A 106 -20.24 -4.75 0.08
CA ALA A 106 -20.49 -5.84 1.04
C ALA A 106 -20.52 -5.32 2.49
N PHE A 107 -19.69 -4.33 2.81
CA PHE A 107 -19.58 -3.72 4.15
C PHE A 107 -20.76 -2.82 4.50
N ASN A 108 -21.57 -2.44 3.51
CA ASN A 108 -22.83 -1.75 3.73
C ASN A 108 -24.02 -2.71 3.77
N VAL A 109 -24.01 -3.72 2.90
CA VAL A 109 -25.16 -4.61 2.70
C VAL A 109 -25.21 -5.75 3.71
N LEU A 110 -24.07 -6.36 4.07
CA LEU A 110 -24.05 -7.49 5.00
C LEU A 110 -24.55 -7.10 6.40
N PRO A 111 -24.11 -5.98 7.01
CA PRO A 111 -24.64 -5.54 8.30
C PRO A 111 -26.15 -5.25 8.25
N GLU A 112 -26.65 -4.68 7.15
CA GLU A 112 -28.07 -4.37 6.94
C GLU A 112 -28.95 -5.64 7.04
N ILE A 113 -28.51 -6.74 6.44
CA ILE A 113 -29.24 -8.02 6.48
C ILE A 113 -28.87 -8.88 7.70
N GLY A 114 -28.09 -8.33 8.63
CA GLY A 114 -27.66 -9.00 9.86
C GLY A 114 -26.70 -10.16 9.62
N GLN A 115 -25.82 -10.03 8.62
CA GLN A 115 -24.73 -10.96 8.31
C GLN A 115 -23.38 -10.33 8.68
N PRO A 116 -22.43 -11.11 9.23
CA PRO A 116 -21.12 -10.58 9.57
C PRO A 116 -20.29 -10.33 8.30
N THR A 117 -19.35 -9.40 8.38
CA THR A 117 -18.40 -9.04 7.30
C THR A 117 -17.16 -9.96 7.30
N HIS A 118 -17.38 -11.27 7.43
CA HIS A 118 -16.30 -12.28 7.36
C HIS A 118 -16.06 -12.76 5.91
N ASP A 119 -14.94 -13.45 5.70
CA ASP A 119 -14.50 -13.92 4.38
C ASP A 119 -15.58 -14.68 3.59
N TYR A 120 -16.35 -15.55 4.26
CA TYR A 120 -17.36 -16.39 3.58
C TYR A 120 -18.62 -15.62 3.18
N PRO A 121 -19.29 -14.83 4.05
CA PRO A 121 -20.34 -13.91 3.64
C PRO A 121 -19.95 -12.94 2.52
N ILE A 122 -18.73 -12.39 2.59
CA ILE A 122 -18.20 -11.50 1.57
C ILE A 122 -18.02 -12.27 0.25
N PHE A 123 -17.49 -13.48 0.28
CA PHE A 123 -17.46 -14.35 -0.91
C PHE A 123 -18.85 -14.59 -1.52
N LEU A 124 -19.84 -14.92 -0.68
CA LEU A 124 -21.21 -15.14 -1.14
C LEU A 124 -21.80 -13.89 -1.79
N PHE A 125 -21.52 -12.71 -1.24
CA PHE A 125 -21.98 -11.46 -1.79
C PHE A 125 -21.21 -11.05 -3.06
N GLU A 126 -19.89 -10.94 -2.98
CA GLU A 126 -19.08 -10.42 -4.08
C GLU A 126 -18.91 -11.39 -5.25
N GLU A 127 -18.59 -12.64 -4.94
CA GLU A 127 -18.23 -13.61 -5.97
C GLU A 127 -19.43 -14.39 -6.47
N MET A 128 -20.42 -14.65 -5.60
CA MET A 128 -21.61 -15.41 -6.00
C MET A 128 -22.73 -14.48 -6.49
N LEU A 129 -23.05 -13.42 -5.76
CA LEU A 129 -24.14 -12.50 -6.12
C LEU A 129 -23.73 -11.46 -7.18
N LEU A 130 -22.72 -10.64 -6.91
CA LEU A 130 -22.36 -9.50 -7.79
C LEU A 130 -21.77 -9.95 -9.14
N LYS A 131 -21.13 -11.12 -9.20
CA LYS A 131 -20.61 -11.71 -10.45
C LYS A 131 -21.58 -12.65 -11.15
N ASP A 132 -22.87 -12.62 -10.81
CA ASP A 132 -23.93 -13.40 -11.46
C ASP A 132 -23.70 -14.93 -11.44
N LYS A 133 -22.92 -15.46 -10.49
CA LYS A 133 -22.69 -16.92 -10.37
C LYS A 133 -23.83 -17.63 -9.63
N ALA A 134 -24.64 -16.90 -8.86
CA ALA A 134 -25.80 -17.40 -8.14
C ALA A 134 -26.94 -16.37 -8.11
N SER A 135 -28.18 -16.84 -7.84
CA SER A 135 -29.33 -15.95 -7.64
C SER A 135 -29.34 -15.35 -6.23
N PRO A 136 -29.96 -14.18 -6.03
CA PRO A 136 -30.14 -13.58 -4.70
C PRO A 136 -30.75 -14.55 -3.68
N GLU A 137 -31.71 -15.37 -4.09
CA GLU A 137 -32.37 -16.36 -3.24
C GLU A 137 -31.40 -17.46 -2.79
N ALA A 138 -30.57 -17.97 -3.71
CA ALA A 138 -29.61 -19.01 -3.40
C ALA A 138 -28.49 -18.51 -2.48
N VAL A 139 -28.06 -17.25 -2.67
CA VAL A 139 -27.07 -16.59 -1.81
C VAL A 139 -27.63 -16.34 -0.42
N LEU A 140 -28.85 -15.80 -0.32
CA LEU A 140 -29.51 -15.56 0.96
C LEU A 140 -29.71 -16.87 1.74
N GLN A 141 -30.18 -17.92 1.08
CA GLN A 141 -30.37 -19.24 1.69
C GLN A 141 -29.05 -19.81 2.23
N GLU A 142 -27.94 -19.64 1.50
CA GLU A 142 -26.62 -20.07 1.99
C GLU A 142 -26.20 -19.24 3.22
N MET A 143 -26.36 -17.91 3.19
CA MET A 143 -26.04 -17.03 4.32
C MET A 143 -26.87 -17.39 5.56
N GLU A 144 -28.15 -17.70 5.40
CA GLU A 144 -29.02 -18.18 6.47
C GLU A 144 -28.55 -19.54 7.00
N SER A 145 -28.17 -20.47 6.11
CA SER A 145 -27.67 -21.79 6.50
C SER A 145 -26.38 -21.70 7.31
N VAL A 146 -25.46 -20.81 6.96
CA VAL A 146 -24.21 -20.60 7.72
C VAL A 146 -24.51 -20.03 9.10
N LYS A 147 -25.43 -19.06 9.19
CA LYS A 147 -25.85 -18.42 10.42
C LYS A 147 -26.58 -19.40 11.35
N GLU A 148 -27.47 -20.24 10.82
CA GLU A 148 -28.18 -21.26 11.59
C GLU A 148 -27.25 -22.35 12.14
N LEU A 149 -26.22 -22.71 11.36
CA LEU A 149 -25.23 -23.71 11.75
C LEU A 149 -24.11 -23.14 12.65
N ASP A 150 -24.04 -21.82 12.80
CA ASP A 150 -22.98 -21.09 13.49
C ASP A 150 -21.57 -21.56 13.10
N CYS A 151 -21.36 -21.76 11.80
CA CYS A 151 -20.21 -22.51 11.29
C CYS A 151 -19.09 -21.64 10.68
N TYR A 152 -19.08 -20.34 10.98
CA TYR A 152 -18.08 -19.40 10.46
C TYR A 152 -16.65 -19.82 10.82
N GLY A 153 -16.43 -20.23 12.08
CA GLY A 153 -15.13 -20.70 12.56
C GLY A 153 -14.67 -21.99 11.88
N GLU A 154 -15.58 -22.93 11.64
CA GLU A 154 -15.30 -24.17 10.92
C GLU A 154 -14.95 -23.94 9.45
N VAL A 155 -15.66 -23.01 8.79
CA VAL A 155 -15.35 -22.61 7.40
C VAL A 155 -13.97 -21.96 7.33
N ALA A 156 -13.65 -21.06 8.27
CA ALA A 156 -12.31 -20.48 8.39
C ALA A 156 -11.25 -21.56 8.66
N THR A 157 -11.54 -22.53 9.53
CA THR A 157 -10.62 -23.63 9.84
C THR A 157 -10.29 -24.47 8.60
N LEU A 158 -11.29 -24.74 7.75
CA LEU A 158 -11.07 -25.43 6.48
C LEU A 158 -10.17 -24.64 5.54
N LEU A 159 -10.30 -23.32 5.54
CA LEU A 159 -9.50 -22.42 4.71
C LEU A 159 -8.05 -22.35 5.19
N TYR A 160 -7.81 -22.02 6.46
CA TYR A 160 -6.47 -21.71 6.97
C TYR A 160 -5.65 -22.97 7.29
N TYR A 161 -6.25 -24.01 7.88
CA TYR A 161 -5.50 -25.17 8.36
C TYR A 161 -5.59 -26.39 7.45
N HIS A 162 -6.55 -26.43 6.51
CA HIS A 162 -6.83 -27.61 5.71
C HIS A 162 -6.96 -27.34 4.20
N ARG A 163 -6.44 -26.22 3.70
CA ARG A 163 -6.53 -25.76 2.28
C ARG A 163 -6.27 -26.85 1.23
N LYS A 164 -5.27 -27.72 1.43
CA LYS A 164 -4.89 -28.78 0.47
C LYS A 164 -5.69 -30.08 0.65
N THR A 165 -6.24 -30.34 1.84
CA THR A 165 -6.84 -31.63 2.24
C THR A 165 -8.27 -31.52 2.77
N PHE A 166 -8.94 -30.37 2.62
CA PHE A 166 -10.25 -30.08 3.21
C PHE A 166 -11.28 -31.18 2.95
N ARG A 167 -11.31 -31.78 1.75
CA ARG A 167 -12.25 -32.87 1.40
C ARG A 167 -12.16 -34.12 2.29
N ARG A 168 -11.03 -34.31 2.99
CA ARG A 168 -10.79 -35.44 3.88
C ARG A 168 -11.18 -35.16 5.34
N THR A 169 -11.42 -33.91 5.71
CA THR A 169 -11.69 -33.52 7.09
C THR A 169 -13.12 -33.90 7.50
N LYS A 170 -13.33 -34.08 8.81
CA LYS A 170 -14.68 -34.29 9.37
C LYS A 170 -15.53 -33.03 9.23
N ILE A 171 -14.92 -31.86 9.40
CA ILE A 171 -15.55 -30.54 9.27
C ILE A 171 -16.19 -30.37 7.89
N TYR A 172 -15.44 -30.62 6.82
CA TYR A 172 -15.98 -30.50 5.46
C TYR A 172 -17.14 -31.47 5.20
N LYS A 173 -17.02 -32.72 5.65
CA LYS A 173 -18.09 -33.72 5.48
C LYS A 173 -19.37 -33.35 6.23
N ALA A 174 -19.25 -32.64 7.34
CA ALA A 174 -20.38 -32.15 8.13
C ALA A 174 -21.04 -30.94 7.46
N LEU A 175 -20.25 -29.97 6.96
CA LEU A 175 -20.78 -28.73 6.39
C LEU A 175 -21.28 -28.87 4.94
N LYS A 176 -20.63 -29.72 4.14
CA LYS A 176 -20.90 -29.82 2.69
C LYS A 176 -22.36 -30.10 2.29
N PRO A 177 -23.14 -30.92 3.02
CA PRO A 177 -24.55 -31.14 2.70
C PRO A 177 -25.42 -29.88 2.85
N HIS A 178 -24.98 -28.94 3.67
CA HIS A 178 -25.73 -27.72 4.01
C HIS A 178 -25.22 -26.48 3.27
N LEU A 179 -23.95 -26.48 2.86
CA LEU A 179 -23.30 -25.36 2.18
C LEU A 179 -23.01 -25.69 0.71
N GLN A 180 -23.86 -25.18 -0.17
CA GLN A 180 -23.79 -25.47 -1.60
C GLN A 180 -22.55 -24.85 -2.26
N PHE A 181 -22.11 -23.68 -1.79
CA PHE A 181 -21.00 -22.92 -2.38
C PHE A 181 -19.64 -23.17 -1.71
N LEU A 182 -19.61 -23.97 -0.64
CA LEU A 182 -18.38 -24.29 0.11
C LEU A 182 -17.26 -24.85 -0.77
N ASP A 183 -17.61 -25.68 -1.75
CA ASP A 183 -16.62 -26.23 -2.69
C ASP A 183 -16.02 -25.15 -3.59
N THR A 184 -16.85 -24.25 -4.08
CA THR A 184 -16.43 -23.14 -4.96
C THR A 184 -15.49 -22.21 -4.20
N TYR A 185 -15.86 -21.87 -2.96
CA TYR A 185 -15.04 -21.06 -2.05
C TYR A 185 -13.65 -21.67 -1.82
N LEU A 186 -13.59 -22.93 -1.38
CA LEU A 186 -12.33 -23.62 -1.07
C LEU A 186 -11.50 -23.95 -2.32
N GLN A 187 -12.11 -24.07 -3.50
CA GLN A 187 -11.42 -24.36 -4.77
C GLN A 187 -10.87 -23.11 -5.46
N GLN A 188 -11.61 -21.99 -5.43
CA GLN A 188 -11.12 -20.71 -5.95
C GLN A 188 -9.79 -20.35 -5.30
N LEU A 189 -9.67 -20.58 -3.99
CA LEU A 189 -8.47 -20.35 -3.20
C LEU A 189 -7.39 -21.44 -3.38
N LYS A 190 -7.69 -22.58 -4.01
CA LYS A 190 -6.68 -23.58 -4.41
C LYS A 190 -6.04 -23.28 -5.76
N ALA A 191 -6.75 -22.58 -6.65
CA ALA A 191 -6.28 -22.20 -7.98
C ALA A 191 -5.36 -20.94 -7.97
N LEU A 192 -5.46 -20.11 -6.92
CA LEU A 192 -4.58 -18.97 -6.62
C LEU A 192 -3.26 -19.43 -5.97
N GLY A 193 -2.49 -20.30 -6.63
CA GLY A 193 -1.26 -20.90 -6.07
C GLY A 193 -0.24 -19.90 -5.48
N GLU A 194 0.50 -20.33 -4.45
CA GLU A 194 1.75 -19.81 -3.81
C GLU A 194 2.03 -18.29 -3.73
N SER A 195 1.09 -17.42 -4.04
CA SER A 195 1.08 -16.02 -3.60
C SER A 195 0.51 -15.98 -2.18
N ALA A 196 1.23 -15.35 -1.26
CA ALA A 196 0.80 -15.16 0.13
C ALA A 196 -0.39 -14.19 0.26
N GLU A 197 -0.92 -13.68 -0.85
CA GLU A 197 -1.96 -12.67 -0.83
C GLU A 197 -3.33 -13.27 -1.23
N HIS A 198 -4.37 -12.76 -0.58
CA HIS A 198 -5.79 -12.75 -0.99
C HIS A 198 -6.71 -13.83 -0.40
N SER A 199 -7.27 -13.50 0.77
CA SER A 199 -8.71 -13.72 1.03
C SER A 199 -9.54 -12.90 0.04
N ILE A 200 -10.73 -13.40 -0.32
CA ILE A 200 -11.70 -12.74 -1.20
C ILE A 200 -12.10 -11.35 -0.64
N PHE A 201 -11.97 -11.19 0.69
CA PHE A 201 -11.98 -9.94 1.46
C PHE A 201 -11.07 -8.82 0.90
N VAL A 202 -9.87 -9.16 0.43
CA VAL A 202 -8.89 -8.17 -0.09
C VAL A 202 -9.32 -7.67 -1.47
N SER A 203 -9.93 -8.53 -2.28
CA SER A 203 -10.40 -8.18 -3.62
C SER A 203 -11.70 -7.36 -3.63
N SER A 204 -12.51 -7.49 -2.58
CA SER A 204 -13.70 -6.67 -2.33
C SER A 204 -13.33 -5.25 -1.91
N LEU A 205 -12.39 -5.12 -0.96
CA LEU A 205 -11.85 -3.83 -0.52
C LEU A 205 -11.17 -3.05 -1.67
N ALA A 206 -10.42 -3.74 -2.53
CA ALA A 206 -9.76 -3.13 -3.68
C ALA A 206 -10.73 -2.53 -4.72
N LYS A 207 -11.93 -3.12 -4.92
CA LYS A 207 -12.91 -2.58 -5.88
C LYS A 207 -13.63 -1.33 -5.37
N GLU A 208 -13.83 -1.22 -4.06
CA GLU A 208 -14.45 -0.05 -3.43
C GLU A 208 -13.49 1.14 -3.37
N ALA A 209 -12.20 0.89 -3.11
CA ALA A 209 -11.15 1.90 -3.20
C ALA A 209 -11.07 2.53 -4.61
N GLN A 210 -11.36 1.77 -5.67
CA GLN A 210 -11.38 2.26 -7.05
C GLN A 210 -12.61 3.10 -7.40
N GLN A 211 -13.75 2.94 -6.69
CA GLN A 211 -14.95 3.77 -6.91
C GLN A 211 -14.84 5.17 -6.28
N LEU A 212 -13.98 5.34 -5.27
CA LEU A 212 -13.68 6.63 -4.62
C LEU A 212 -12.80 7.57 -5.48
N SER A 213 -12.23 7.08 -6.58
CA SER A 213 -11.37 7.85 -7.50
C SER A 213 -12.11 8.46 -8.71
N GLN A 214 -13.25 9.12 -8.48
CA GLN A 214 -13.76 10.14 -9.43
C GLN A 214 -13.58 11.56 -8.86
N PRO A 215 -12.97 12.49 -9.63
CA PRO A 215 -12.52 13.76 -9.10
C PRO A 215 -13.67 14.76 -9.02
N THR A 216 -14.03 15.21 -7.82
CA THR A 216 -14.73 16.49 -7.64
C THR A 216 -13.69 17.53 -7.24
N THR A 217 -13.54 18.54 -8.08
CA THR A 217 -12.56 19.62 -8.01
C THR A 217 -12.69 20.47 -6.74
N LEU A 218 -11.58 20.74 -6.03
CA LEU A 218 -11.05 22.06 -5.62
C LEU A 218 -9.67 21.89 -4.89
N PRO A 219 -8.79 22.91 -4.86
CA PRO A 219 -7.34 22.76 -4.76
C PRO A 219 -6.73 23.02 -3.36
N GLU A 220 -5.49 22.49 -3.19
CA GLU A 220 -4.39 22.85 -2.27
C GLU A 220 -4.70 22.75 -0.75
N ASP A 221 -3.93 22.11 0.12
CA ASP A 221 -2.50 21.79 0.16
C ASP A 221 -2.24 20.67 1.20
N LYS A 222 -1.25 19.82 0.92
CA LYS A 222 -0.47 18.95 1.83
C LYS A 222 -1.10 18.51 3.17
N ILE A 223 -1.72 17.33 3.16
CA ILE A 223 -1.65 16.37 4.28
C ILE A 223 -1.46 14.99 3.64
N ILE A 224 -0.27 14.41 3.79
CA ILE A 224 -0.03 13.00 3.43
C ILE A 224 -0.94 12.19 4.34
N SER A 225 -2.00 11.66 3.74
CA SER A 225 -3.03 10.90 4.41
C SER A 225 -2.51 9.46 4.55
N LEU A 226 -2.54 8.91 5.77
CA LEU A 226 -2.41 7.47 6.03
C LEU A 226 -3.57 6.75 5.33
N ILE A 227 -3.39 6.48 4.04
CA ILE A 227 -4.29 5.70 3.20
C ILE A 227 -3.60 4.36 3.02
N GLY A 228 -4.28 3.27 3.37
CA GLY A 228 -3.84 1.92 3.00
C GLY A 228 -3.49 1.89 1.52
N VAL A 229 -2.25 1.56 1.20
CA VAL A 229 -1.73 1.55 -0.16
C VAL A 229 -2.16 0.25 -0.80
N ASP A 230 -3.13 0.29 -1.71
CA ASP A 230 -3.56 -0.90 -2.46
C ASP A 230 -2.36 -1.53 -3.19
N PRO A 231 -1.94 -2.77 -2.89
CA PRO A 231 -0.78 -3.43 -3.51
C PRO A 231 -0.89 -3.54 -5.03
N ALA A 232 -2.10 -3.70 -5.54
CA ALA A 232 -2.34 -3.85 -6.98
C ALA A 232 -2.06 -2.56 -7.74
N THR A 233 -2.25 -1.41 -7.08
CA THR A 233 -1.92 -0.07 -7.60
C THR A 233 -0.61 0.48 -7.06
N TYR A 234 0.02 -0.23 -6.11
CA TYR A 234 1.31 0.17 -5.60
C TYR A 234 2.34 0.17 -6.72
N ARG A 235 2.84 1.36 -6.94
CA ARG A 235 4.02 1.63 -7.76
C ARG A 235 5.01 2.22 -6.79
N PRO A 236 5.85 1.39 -6.16
CA PRO A 236 6.84 1.89 -5.24
C PRO A 236 7.65 2.98 -5.94
N GLU A 237 7.89 4.09 -5.26
CA GLU A 237 8.86 5.06 -5.76
C GLU A 237 10.25 4.44 -5.61
N SER A 238 10.89 4.15 -6.73
CA SER A 238 12.27 3.66 -6.74
C SER A 238 13.19 4.78 -6.27
N ILE A 239 13.88 4.53 -5.16
CA ILE A 239 14.86 5.42 -4.55
C ILE A 239 16.25 4.93 -4.96
N LEU A 240 17.10 5.82 -5.46
CA LEU A 240 18.49 5.50 -5.74
C LEU A 240 19.36 5.85 -4.53
N LEU A 241 19.89 4.84 -3.86
CA LEU A 241 20.89 4.98 -2.81
C LEU A 241 22.28 5.14 -3.44
N THR A 242 22.85 6.34 -3.31
CA THR A 242 24.17 6.70 -3.88
C THR A 242 25.31 6.66 -2.86
N ASP A 243 24.96 6.63 -1.57
CA ASP A 243 25.90 6.57 -0.47
C ASP A 243 26.51 5.16 -0.32
N ILE A 244 27.65 5.02 0.37
CA ILE A 244 28.33 3.72 0.50
C ILE A 244 27.57 2.87 1.52
N PHE A 245 27.09 1.69 1.10
CA PHE A 245 26.46 0.74 2.00
C PHE A 245 27.51 -0.20 2.62
N GLU A 246 27.62 -0.13 3.94
CA GLU A 246 28.45 -0.98 4.78
C GLU A 246 27.59 -2.08 5.41
N MET A 247 27.75 -3.31 4.94
CA MET A 247 27.02 -4.47 5.45
C MET A 247 27.65 -4.96 6.75
N GLU A 248 26.81 -5.24 7.75
CA GLU A 248 27.23 -5.72 9.07
C GLU A 248 26.74 -7.15 9.34
N GLU A 249 25.50 -7.47 8.95
CA GLU A 249 24.88 -8.77 9.20
C GLU A 249 23.97 -9.19 8.04
N ILE A 250 23.93 -10.50 7.79
CA ILE A 250 23.07 -11.12 6.78
C ILE A 250 22.20 -12.19 7.45
N VAL A 251 20.89 -12.07 7.28
CA VAL A 251 19.88 -13.00 7.81
C VAL A 251 19.14 -13.63 6.64
N TYR A 252 19.05 -14.96 6.61
CA TYR A 252 18.25 -15.67 5.61
C TYR A 252 17.64 -16.96 6.18
N ASP A 253 16.47 -17.32 5.64
CA ASP A 253 15.76 -18.57 5.93
C ASP A 253 15.44 -19.29 4.61
N VAL A 254 15.09 -20.58 4.66
CA VAL A 254 14.73 -21.39 3.50
C VAL A 254 13.48 -20.83 2.80
N ASP A 255 12.61 -20.14 3.54
CA ASP A 255 11.31 -19.64 3.08
C ASP A 255 11.21 -18.09 3.03
N THR A 256 12.29 -17.33 3.32
CA THR A 256 12.25 -15.85 3.35
C THR A 256 13.32 -15.17 2.48
N ALA A 257 13.06 -13.92 2.08
CA ALA A 257 14.02 -13.09 1.38
C ALA A 257 15.24 -12.77 2.26
N ILE A 258 16.42 -12.60 1.64
CA ILE A 258 17.65 -12.34 2.38
C ILE A 258 17.67 -10.90 2.86
N THR A 259 17.78 -10.70 4.17
CA THR A 259 17.89 -9.37 4.76
C THR A 259 19.33 -9.09 5.13
N VAL A 260 19.86 -7.98 4.64
CA VAL A 260 21.20 -7.48 4.96
C VAL A 260 21.06 -6.19 5.74
N THR A 261 21.55 -6.17 6.98
CA THR A 261 21.53 -4.98 7.83
C THR A 261 22.90 -4.31 7.84
N GLY A 262 22.92 -3.00 7.91
CA GLY A 262 24.16 -2.24 7.83
C GLY A 262 23.96 -0.73 7.93
N LYS A 263 25.00 0.01 7.52
CA LYS A 263 25.04 1.47 7.57
C LYS A 263 25.20 2.07 6.19
N LEU A 264 24.40 3.09 5.90
CA LEU A 264 24.56 3.94 4.74
C LEU A 264 25.43 5.15 5.13
N ASN A 265 26.65 5.21 4.59
CA ASN A 265 27.67 6.17 4.94
C ASN A 265 27.68 7.35 3.96
N LYS A 266 27.35 8.55 4.47
CA LYS A 266 27.36 9.82 3.75
C LYS A 266 28.29 10.82 4.43
N GLY A 267 29.53 10.88 3.97
CA GLY A 267 30.56 11.74 4.57
C GLY A 267 30.76 11.39 6.05
N ASP A 268 30.48 12.36 6.94
CA ASP A 268 30.61 12.19 8.40
C ASP A 268 29.35 11.63 9.09
N SER A 269 28.28 11.36 8.34
CA SER A 269 27.02 10.81 8.87
C SER A 269 26.80 9.38 8.40
N SER A 270 26.39 8.51 9.32
CA SER A 270 25.99 7.13 9.03
C SER A 270 24.52 6.93 9.44
N LYS A 271 23.74 6.25 8.60
CA LYS A 271 22.34 5.91 8.89
C LYS A 271 22.16 4.38 8.86
N ASP A 272 21.55 3.81 9.90
CA ASP A 272 21.24 2.39 9.92
C ASP A 272 20.13 2.08 8.91
N VAL A 273 20.31 1.01 8.12
CA VAL A 273 19.39 0.60 7.06
C VAL A 273 19.42 -0.92 6.90
N SER A 274 18.28 -1.48 6.51
CA SER A 274 18.13 -2.89 6.17
C SER A 274 17.70 -3.02 4.71
N LEU A 275 18.40 -3.88 3.96
CA LEU A 275 18.14 -4.11 2.55
C LEU A 275 17.75 -5.58 2.34
N GLY A 276 16.60 -5.83 1.74
CA GLY A 276 16.17 -7.14 1.29
C GLY A 276 16.67 -7.42 -0.13
N PHE A 277 17.31 -8.56 -0.32
CA PHE A 277 17.89 -9.01 -1.59
C PHE A 277 17.29 -10.34 -2.04
N ASP A 278 17.22 -10.54 -3.35
CA ASP A 278 17.20 -11.88 -3.92
C ASP A 278 18.56 -12.56 -3.67
N LEU A 279 18.55 -13.86 -3.34
CA LEU A 279 19.77 -14.62 -3.05
C LEU A 279 20.75 -14.62 -4.24
N GLY A 280 20.22 -14.77 -5.47
CA GLY A 280 21.02 -14.77 -6.69
C GLY A 280 21.69 -13.42 -6.93
N GLU A 281 20.96 -12.33 -6.72
CA GLU A 281 21.48 -10.96 -6.86
C GLU A 281 22.54 -10.62 -5.82
N LEU A 282 22.30 -10.97 -4.55
CA LEU A 282 23.31 -10.79 -3.50
C LEU A 282 24.57 -11.61 -3.78
N CYS A 283 24.41 -12.88 -4.19
CA CYS A 283 25.56 -13.70 -4.56
C CYS A 283 26.33 -13.12 -5.75
N SER A 284 25.61 -12.61 -6.75
CA SER A 284 26.19 -11.94 -7.92
C SER A 284 26.99 -10.71 -7.49
N LEU A 285 26.41 -9.84 -6.66
CA LEU A 285 27.09 -8.69 -6.08
C LEU A 285 28.38 -9.12 -5.36
N LEU A 286 28.29 -10.05 -4.40
CA LEU A 286 29.44 -10.52 -3.63
C LEU A 286 30.54 -11.10 -4.53
N SER A 287 30.18 -11.77 -5.63
CA SER A 287 31.16 -12.37 -6.54
C SER A 287 32.06 -11.34 -7.25
N GLN A 288 31.61 -10.08 -7.35
CA GLN A 288 32.38 -8.99 -7.96
C GLN A 288 33.44 -8.43 -7.01
N TYR A 289 33.28 -8.63 -5.70
CA TYR A 289 34.19 -8.15 -4.66
C TYR A 289 35.19 -9.23 -4.24
N GLN A 290 36.13 -9.56 -5.12
CA GLN A 290 37.28 -10.47 -4.93
C GLN A 290 37.34 -11.26 -3.60
N GLU A 291 38.27 -10.89 -2.71
CA GLU A 291 38.62 -11.69 -1.53
C GLU A 291 37.53 -11.64 -0.45
N GLN A 292 37.00 -10.45 -0.13
CA GLN A 292 35.97 -10.29 0.91
C GLN A 292 34.65 -10.97 0.51
N GLY A 293 34.19 -10.78 -0.72
CA GLY A 293 32.95 -11.37 -1.23
C GLY A 293 33.03 -12.89 -1.33
N GLN A 294 34.18 -13.45 -1.75
CA GLN A 294 34.38 -14.91 -1.75
C GLN A 294 34.36 -15.53 -0.34
N GLN A 295 34.89 -14.83 0.67
CA GLN A 295 34.81 -15.30 2.05
C GLN A 295 33.37 -15.41 2.53
N ILE A 296 32.52 -14.43 2.19
CA ILE A 296 31.10 -14.41 2.54
C ILE A 296 30.34 -15.49 1.76
N LEU A 297 30.57 -15.62 0.45
CA LEU A 297 29.97 -16.66 -0.41
C LEU A 297 30.23 -18.09 0.10
N ALA A 298 31.40 -18.33 0.69
CA ALA A 298 31.72 -19.64 1.26
C ALA A 298 30.78 -20.06 2.40
N PHE A 299 30.13 -19.12 3.09
CA PHE A 299 29.14 -19.43 4.12
C PHE A 299 27.80 -19.88 3.54
N PHE A 300 27.37 -19.32 2.40
CA PHE A 300 26.16 -19.78 1.72
C PHE A 300 26.31 -21.20 1.16
N HIS A 301 27.50 -21.58 0.71
CA HIS A 301 27.77 -22.91 0.14
C HIS A 301 28.03 -24.02 1.18
N LYS A 302 28.30 -23.68 2.45
CA LYS A 302 28.59 -24.66 3.51
C LYS A 302 27.34 -25.21 4.22
N THR A 303 26.17 -24.65 3.96
CA THR A 303 24.93 -24.93 4.69
C THR A 303 23.99 -26.03 4.14
N PRO A 304 24.25 -26.79 3.05
CA PRO A 304 23.21 -27.67 2.48
C PRO A 304 23.01 -29.03 3.16
N ASP A 305 23.80 -29.42 4.18
CA ASP A 305 23.84 -30.81 4.68
C ASP A 305 23.52 -31.01 6.18
N LEU A 306 23.04 -29.97 6.87
CA LEU A 306 22.58 -30.11 8.25
C LEU A 306 21.06 -30.01 8.27
N ASN A 307 20.40 -31.02 8.86
CA ASN A 307 19.02 -30.92 9.34
C ASN A 307 18.94 -29.74 10.31
N LEU A 308 18.83 -28.53 9.78
CA LEU A 308 18.77 -27.31 10.55
C LEU A 308 17.35 -27.20 11.12
N PRO A 309 17.22 -26.77 12.39
CA PRO A 309 15.92 -26.42 12.95
C PRO A 309 15.27 -25.29 12.13
N ASP A 310 13.94 -25.13 12.21
CA ASP A 310 13.12 -24.05 11.63
C ASP A 310 13.54 -22.66 12.16
N SER A 311 14.79 -22.27 12.02
CA SER A 311 15.36 -21.05 12.60
C SER A 311 16.24 -20.35 11.58
N PRO A 312 16.12 -19.01 11.46
CA PRO A 312 16.86 -18.24 10.47
C PRO A 312 18.36 -18.34 10.70
N ILE A 313 19.12 -18.40 9.61
CA ILE A 313 20.58 -18.38 9.63
C ILE A 313 21.04 -16.93 9.69
N VAL A 314 21.83 -16.60 10.70
CA VAL A 314 22.40 -15.27 10.91
C VAL A 314 23.91 -15.32 10.69
N ILE A 315 24.41 -14.51 9.76
CA ILE A 315 25.85 -14.33 9.48
C ILE A 315 26.24 -12.93 9.93
N ASN A 316 26.89 -12.82 11.08
CA ASN A 316 27.55 -11.58 11.49
C ASN A 316 28.89 -11.45 10.75
N LEU A 317 29.04 -10.45 9.87
CA LEU A 317 30.19 -10.35 8.96
C LEU A 317 31.48 -10.05 9.71
N LYS A 318 31.42 -9.25 10.76
CA LYS A 318 32.59 -8.92 11.57
C LYS A 318 33.12 -10.14 12.31
N ASP A 319 32.25 -10.98 12.82
CA ASP A 319 32.65 -12.22 13.50
C ASP A 319 33.16 -13.28 12.51
N CYS A 320 32.57 -13.34 11.31
CA CYS A 320 32.87 -14.37 10.31
C CYS A 320 34.11 -14.04 9.46
N THR A 321 34.33 -12.77 9.13
CA THR A 321 35.37 -12.30 8.19
C THR A 321 36.40 -11.37 8.85
N GLY A 322 36.14 -10.89 10.07
CA GLY A 322 36.99 -9.95 10.79
C GLY A 322 36.71 -8.47 10.47
N SER A 323 35.87 -8.19 9.47
CA SER A 323 35.47 -6.82 9.08
C SER A 323 34.02 -6.77 8.59
N THR A 324 33.50 -5.57 8.41
CA THR A 324 32.28 -5.31 7.63
C THR A 324 32.57 -5.42 6.13
N PHE A 325 31.52 -5.44 5.31
CA PHE A 325 31.65 -5.46 3.85
C PHE A 325 31.20 -4.14 3.25
N LEU A 326 32.05 -3.52 2.43
CA LEU A 326 31.77 -2.21 1.82
C LEU A 326 31.37 -2.37 0.36
N ALA A 327 30.12 -2.07 0.04
CA ALA A 327 29.62 -2.06 -1.33
C ALA A 327 29.96 -0.73 -2.05
N GLU A 328 31.25 -0.43 -2.17
CA GLU A 328 31.72 0.87 -2.66
C GLU A 328 31.58 1.07 -4.18
N GLN A 329 31.49 -0.01 -4.96
CA GLN A 329 31.47 0.03 -6.44
C GLN A 329 30.05 0.03 -7.02
N HIS A 330 29.03 -0.02 -6.16
CA HIS A 330 27.63 -0.15 -6.60
C HIS A 330 26.70 0.89 -5.95
N TYR A 331 25.70 1.32 -6.70
CA TYR A 331 24.50 1.97 -6.21
C TYR A 331 23.36 0.96 -6.12
N PHE A 332 22.40 1.25 -5.26
CA PHE A 332 21.23 0.39 -5.08
C PHE A 332 19.98 1.18 -5.44
N ARG A 333 19.24 0.70 -6.43
CA ARG A 333 17.87 1.13 -6.65
C ARG A 333 16.98 0.28 -5.77
N VAL A 334 16.29 0.92 -4.86
CA VAL A 334 15.52 0.26 -3.81
C VAL A 334 14.12 0.84 -3.74
N TYR A 335 13.21 0.11 -3.12
CA TYR A 335 11.90 0.63 -2.79
C TYR A 335 11.46 0.19 -1.40
N LYS A 336 10.59 0.96 -0.78
CA LYS A 336 9.95 0.53 0.46
C LYS A 336 8.91 -0.53 0.12
N PRO A 337 8.99 -1.75 0.67
CA PRO A 337 7.90 -2.69 0.51
C PRO A 337 6.66 -2.18 1.24
N LEU A 338 5.52 -2.69 0.81
CA LEU A 338 4.33 -2.66 1.65
C LEU A 338 4.43 -3.80 2.65
N VAL A 339 4.16 -3.46 3.90
CA VAL A 339 3.86 -4.42 4.95
C VAL A 339 2.36 -4.46 5.11
N LEU A 340 1.82 -5.64 5.41
CA LEU A 340 0.48 -5.71 5.96
C LEU A 340 0.57 -5.08 7.35
N GLY A 341 -0.06 -3.93 7.53
CA GLY A 341 -0.18 -3.33 8.85
C GLY A 341 -1.43 -3.84 9.54
N GLU A 342 -1.45 -3.64 10.85
CA GLU A 342 -2.57 -3.22 11.68
C GLU A 342 -3.92 -3.92 11.45
N ASP A 343 -4.50 -3.38 10.39
CA ASP A 343 -5.88 -3.35 9.97
C ASP A 343 -6.06 -4.21 8.70
N GLY A 344 -5.05 -5.01 8.35
CA GLY A 344 -4.97 -5.75 7.09
C GLY A 344 -4.75 -4.83 5.89
N THR A 345 -4.52 -3.54 6.09
CA THR A 345 -4.19 -2.61 5.01
C THR A 345 -2.69 -2.65 4.76
N HIS A 346 -2.33 -2.54 3.49
CA HIS A 346 -0.93 -2.52 3.14
C HIS A 346 -0.39 -1.11 3.37
N GLN A 347 0.57 -0.98 4.27
CA GLN A 347 1.20 0.28 4.62
C GLN A 347 2.66 0.24 4.17
N MET A 348 3.22 1.39 3.81
CA MET A 348 4.66 1.45 3.58
C MET A 348 5.36 1.20 4.91
N ILE A 349 6.36 0.32 4.90
CA ILE A 349 7.16 0.03 6.10
C ILE A 349 7.74 1.33 6.67
N GLN A 350 7.46 1.61 7.94
CA GLN A 350 7.95 2.83 8.59
C GLN A 350 9.45 2.74 8.87
N GLU A 351 9.93 1.53 9.16
CA GLU A 351 11.33 1.23 9.37
C GLU A 351 12.18 1.55 8.14
N GLU A 352 13.49 1.68 8.35
CA GLU A 352 14.47 1.89 7.27
C GLU A 352 14.80 0.56 6.60
N PHE A 353 13.76 -0.15 6.16
CA PHE A 353 13.85 -1.37 5.39
C PHE A 353 13.44 -1.11 3.94
N TYR A 354 14.25 -1.59 3.01
CA TYR A 354 14.02 -1.44 1.58
C TYR A 354 14.27 -2.76 0.86
N LEU A 355 13.49 -3.06 -0.17
CA LEU A 355 13.79 -4.14 -1.11
C LEU A 355 14.66 -3.59 -2.24
N VAL A 356 15.71 -4.32 -2.58
CA VAL A 356 16.58 -4.00 -3.71
C VAL A 356 15.87 -4.43 -4.99
N GLU A 357 15.63 -3.47 -5.87
CA GLU A 357 15.06 -3.68 -7.20
C GLU A 357 16.16 -3.90 -8.23
N GLU A 358 17.25 -3.14 -8.13
CA GLU A 358 18.35 -3.20 -9.09
C GLU A 358 19.68 -2.80 -8.44
N ILE A 359 20.74 -3.53 -8.79
CA ILE A 359 22.10 -3.26 -8.37
C ILE A 359 22.85 -2.64 -9.56
N LEU A 360 23.31 -1.40 -9.41
CA LEU A 360 23.89 -0.60 -10.47
C LEU A 360 25.39 -0.41 -10.23
N GLU A 361 26.24 -0.69 -11.23
CA GLU A 361 27.67 -0.37 -11.16
C GLU A 361 27.86 1.17 -11.26
N LYS A 362 28.58 1.76 -10.30
CA LYS A 362 28.68 3.22 -10.17
C LYS A 362 29.25 3.89 -11.41
N ASP A 363 30.39 3.40 -11.89
CA ASP A 363 31.10 4.02 -13.02
C ASP A 363 30.27 4.00 -14.30
N THR A 364 29.59 2.88 -14.55
CA THR A 364 28.71 2.70 -15.71
C THR A 364 27.49 3.62 -15.61
N PHE A 365 26.82 3.66 -14.45
CA PHE A 365 25.65 4.51 -14.23
C PHE A 365 25.99 6.00 -14.33
N ASP A 366 27.07 6.45 -13.70
CA ASP A 366 27.48 7.86 -13.70
C ASP A 366 27.87 8.32 -15.11
N ALA A 367 28.49 7.47 -15.92
CA ALA A 367 28.79 7.76 -17.32
C ALA A 367 27.50 7.93 -18.16
N GLU A 368 26.49 7.09 -17.96
CA GLU A 368 25.20 7.18 -18.64
C GLU A 368 24.41 8.43 -18.23
N GLN A 369 24.35 8.74 -16.93
CA GLN A 369 23.68 9.95 -16.42
C GLN A 369 24.34 11.23 -16.91
N LEU A 370 25.68 11.27 -16.91
CA LEU A 370 26.43 12.41 -17.44
C LEU A 370 26.12 12.64 -18.92
N LYS A 371 26.08 11.56 -19.71
CA LYS A 371 25.73 11.63 -21.13
C LYS A 371 24.30 12.13 -21.35
N SER A 372 23.31 11.54 -20.68
CA SER A 372 21.89 11.93 -20.78
C SER A 372 21.67 13.39 -20.38
N THR A 373 22.30 13.82 -19.27
CA THR A 373 22.23 15.21 -18.81
C THR A 373 22.86 16.17 -19.82
N SER A 374 24.00 15.80 -20.39
CA SER A 374 24.68 16.60 -21.42
C SER A 374 23.82 16.75 -22.68
N GLU A 375 23.17 15.67 -23.14
CA GLU A 375 22.25 15.70 -24.27
C GLU A 375 21.02 16.59 -24.01
N SER A 376 20.41 16.48 -22.82
CA SER A 376 19.28 17.33 -22.39
C SER A 376 19.67 18.81 -22.33
N LEU A 377 20.81 19.13 -21.73
CA LEU A 377 21.34 20.49 -21.67
C LEU A 377 21.62 21.04 -23.08
N ASN A 378 22.24 20.26 -23.95
CA ASN A 378 22.46 20.64 -25.36
C ASN A 378 21.11 20.94 -26.06
N GLY A 379 20.08 20.12 -25.83
CA GLY A 379 18.73 20.35 -26.35
C GLY A 379 18.12 21.69 -25.89
N LEU A 380 18.22 21.99 -24.58
CA LEU A 380 17.76 23.26 -24.01
C LEU A 380 18.51 24.47 -24.58
N LEU A 381 19.83 24.36 -24.74
CA LEU A 381 20.63 25.42 -25.35
C LEU A 381 20.23 25.68 -26.81
N GLN A 382 19.98 24.64 -27.60
CA GLN A 382 19.52 24.79 -28.98
C GLN A 382 18.10 25.40 -29.05
N HIS A 383 17.20 25.00 -28.14
CA HIS A 383 15.87 25.60 -28.06
C HIS A 383 15.95 27.11 -27.75
N LEU A 384 16.69 27.50 -26.70
CA LEU A 384 16.88 28.92 -26.34
C LEU A 384 17.44 29.75 -27.50
N LYS A 385 18.42 29.20 -28.21
CA LYS A 385 18.97 29.82 -29.41
C LYS A 385 17.92 30.00 -30.50
N GLY A 386 17.12 28.96 -30.79
CA GLY A 386 16.03 29.03 -31.76
C GLY A 386 15.02 30.11 -31.42
N SER A 387 14.60 30.18 -30.14
CA SER A 387 13.71 31.23 -29.64
C SER A 387 14.29 32.64 -29.85
N TYR A 388 15.60 32.83 -29.68
CA TYR A 388 16.23 34.13 -29.94
C TYR A 388 16.30 34.47 -31.44
N GLN A 389 16.53 33.48 -32.30
CA GLN A 389 16.51 33.66 -33.76
C GLN A 389 15.12 34.12 -34.25
N GLU A 390 14.06 33.46 -33.76
CA GLU A 390 12.68 33.84 -34.03
C GLU A 390 12.35 35.23 -33.48
N TYR A 391 12.86 35.58 -32.30
CA TYR A 391 12.72 36.93 -31.74
C TYR A 391 13.32 37.99 -32.67
N VAL A 392 14.53 37.75 -33.20
CA VAL A 392 15.17 38.66 -34.16
C VAL A 392 14.36 38.75 -35.46
N ALA A 393 13.80 37.64 -35.95
CA ALA A 393 12.94 37.62 -37.14
C ALA A 393 11.66 38.45 -36.93
N TYR A 394 10.97 38.29 -35.80
CA TYR A 394 9.79 39.10 -35.48
C TYR A 394 10.11 40.60 -35.40
N LEU A 395 11.27 40.98 -34.87
CA LEU A 395 11.71 42.38 -34.90
C LEU A 395 11.91 42.89 -36.32
N GLN A 396 12.46 42.06 -37.23
CA GLN A 396 12.63 42.42 -38.65
C GLN A 396 11.29 42.56 -39.39
N GLU A 397 10.27 41.81 -38.98
CA GLU A 397 8.89 41.91 -39.47
C GLU A 397 8.12 43.12 -38.90
N GLY A 398 8.73 43.89 -37.99
CA GLY A 398 8.14 45.10 -37.41
C GLY A 398 7.30 44.87 -36.15
N GLU A 399 7.37 43.69 -35.53
CA GLU A 399 6.75 43.44 -34.23
C GLU A 399 7.48 44.21 -33.11
N THR A 400 6.72 44.62 -32.09
CA THR A 400 7.32 45.27 -30.90
C THR A 400 8.12 44.26 -30.08
N GLU A 401 9.21 44.70 -29.45
CA GLU A 401 10.07 43.86 -28.61
C GLU A 401 9.29 43.09 -27.53
N LYS A 402 8.35 43.75 -26.85
CA LYS A 402 7.51 43.12 -25.82
C LYS A 402 6.71 41.95 -26.37
N LYS A 403 6.12 42.12 -27.57
CA LYS A 403 5.29 41.11 -28.22
C LYS A 403 6.13 39.98 -28.84
N ALA A 404 7.29 40.30 -29.40
CA ALA A 404 8.24 39.31 -29.91
C ALA A 404 8.78 38.42 -28.79
N ARG A 405 9.13 39.00 -27.63
CA ARG A 405 9.57 38.26 -26.44
C ARG A 405 8.46 37.33 -25.91
N GLN A 406 7.22 37.81 -25.84
CA GLN A 406 6.09 36.96 -25.44
C GLN A 406 5.84 35.81 -26.41
N LYS A 407 5.92 36.04 -27.73
CA LYS A 407 5.69 34.99 -28.73
C LYS A 407 6.75 33.89 -28.73
N THR A 408 7.96 34.20 -28.27
CA THR A 408 9.11 33.28 -28.29
C THR A 408 9.45 32.68 -26.92
N GLY A 409 8.66 32.98 -25.88
CA GLY A 409 8.92 32.52 -24.52
C GLY A 409 10.16 33.14 -23.87
N LEU A 410 10.56 34.33 -24.31
CA LEU A 410 11.72 35.09 -23.81
C LEU A 410 11.30 36.35 -23.03
N ASP A 411 10.17 36.28 -22.34
CA ASP A 411 9.66 37.34 -21.46
C ASP A 411 10.49 37.49 -20.18
N HIS A 412 11.03 36.38 -19.65
CA HIS A 412 11.89 36.41 -18.48
C HIS A 412 13.28 37.02 -18.79
N PRO A 413 13.77 38.02 -18.00
CA PRO A 413 15.01 38.74 -18.31
C PRO A 413 16.26 37.86 -18.40
N THR A 414 16.40 36.90 -17.49
CA THR A 414 17.56 35.99 -17.46
C THR A 414 17.58 35.06 -18.67
N THR A 415 16.40 34.55 -19.05
CA THR A 415 16.24 33.64 -20.19
C THR A 415 16.52 34.36 -21.49
N PHE A 416 16.02 35.59 -21.62
CA PHE A 416 16.31 36.46 -22.76
C PHE A 416 17.81 36.76 -22.89
N GLU A 417 18.47 37.11 -21.78
CA GLU A 417 19.90 37.44 -21.80
C GLU A 417 20.75 36.21 -22.13
N LEU A 418 20.44 35.06 -21.54
CA LEU A 418 21.11 33.79 -21.84
C LEU A 418 20.96 33.42 -23.32
N ALA A 419 19.73 33.49 -23.85
CA ALA A 419 19.45 33.20 -25.26
C ALA A 419 20.19 34.16 -26.21
N ARG A 420 20.26 35.45 -25.85
CA ARG A 420 21.03 36.47 -26.58
C ARG A 420 22.53 36.16 -26.59
N GLN A 421 23.10 35.84 -25.43
CA GLN A 421 24.52 35.53 -25.31
C GLN A 421 24.87 34.25 -26.06
N LEU A 422 24.04 33.21 -25.99
CA LEU A 422 24.21 31.96 -26.75
C LEU A 422 24.20 32.24 -28.26
N TYR A 423 23.23 33.00 -28.75
CA TYR A 423 23.16 33.38 -30.15
C TYR A 423 24.40 34.15 -30.62
N ASN A 424 24.88 35.12 -29.83
CA ASN A 424 26.07 35.91 -30.16
C ASN A 424 27.34 35.05 -30.11
N TYR A 425 27.48 34.20 -29.10
CA TYR A 425 28.62 33.31 -28.94
C TYR A 425 28.79 32.40 -30.15
N GLU A 426 27.71 31.75 -30.62
CA GLU A 426 27.77 30.91 -31.81
C GLU A 426 27.93 31.68 -33.11
N LYS A 427 27.32 32.87 -33.22
CA LYS A 427 27.52 33.76 -34.38
C LYS A 427 29.00 34.10 -34.60
N HIS A 428 29.79 34.10 -33.54
CA HIS A 428 31.23 34.33 -33.58
C HIS A 428 32.08 33.04 -33.63
N GLY A 429 31.45 31.90 -33.95
CA GLY A 429 32.12 30.62 -34.15
C GLY A 429 32.29 29.79 -32.87
N GLY A 430 31.73 30.23 -31.75
CA GLY A 430 31.64 29.42 -30.54
C GLY A 430 30.72 28.21 -30.74
N LYS A 431 30.97 27.14 -29.99
CA LYS A 431 30.04 26.02 -29.85
C LYS A 431 29.72 25.88 -28.38
N ALA A 432 28.44 26.05 -28.03
CA ALA A 432 27.96 25.74 -26.70
C ALA A 432 27.51 24.28 -26.71
N SER A 433 28.46 23.36 -26.58
CA SER A 433 28.19 21.94 -26.35
C SER A 433 28.86 21.46 -25.08
N PHE A 434 28.16 20.57 -24.38
CA PHE A 434 28.72 19.73 -23.33
C PHE A 434 29.18 18.43 -24.01
N ASP A 435 30.34 18.48 -24.67
CA ASP A 435 31.03 17.31 -25.26
C ASP A 435 32.23 16.90 -24.39
#